data_AF-A0A803YIX8-F1
#
_entry.id   AF-A0A803YIX8-F1
#
_cell.length_a   1.000
_cell.length_b   1.000
_cell.length_c   1.000
_cell.angle_alpha   90.00
_cell.angle_beta   90.00
_cell.angle_gamma   90.00
#
_symmetry.space_group_name_H-M   'P 1'
#
loop_
_entity.id
_entity.type
_entity.pdbx_description
1 polymer ?
#
loop_
_entity_poly.entity_id
_entity_poly.type
_entity_poly.pdbx_seq_one_letter_code
_entity_poly.pdbx_strand_id
1 'polypeptide(L)'
;MTAIKHALQRDIFTPNDERLLSIVNVCKAGKKKRNCFLCATVTTERPVQVNVVKVKKSDKGDFYKRQTAWALRDLAVVDAKDAVKENPEFDLHFDKVYKWVASSAVEKNTFISCIWKLNQRYLRKKIDFINVSSQLLEESVPSGENQSVAGGDEEAVDEYQELNAREEQDIEIMMEGCEYAISNAEAFAEKLSRELQVLDGANIQSIMASEKQVNILMKLLDEALKEVDQIEIKLSSYEEMLQSVKDQMDQISESNHLIHLSYTNNVKLLSEIEYLVNHMDLAKGHIKALQEGDLTSSRGIEACTNAADALLQCMNVALHPGHDMLHAVKQQQQRFSDLREQFARRLTSHLNSVFVQQVLFLIILYEIFNPKLLLKRITNLKFCDLNQQLNGLVRYVGRRYY
;
A
#
# COMPACT_ATOMS: atom_id res chain seq x y z
N MET A 1 -13.87 -0.23 -10.19
CA MET A 1 -12.76 0.12 -11.11
C MET A 1 -11.63 0.89 -10.44
N THR A 2 -11.90 1.83 -9.52
CA THR A 2 -10.91 2.73 -8.89
C THR A 2 -9.75 2.01 -8.17
N ALA A 3 -10.03 1.03 -7.29
CA ALA A 3 -8.99 0.28 -6.58
C ALA A 3 -8.05 -0.48 -7.55
N ILE A 4 -8.62 -1.08 -8.60
CA ILE A 4 -7.86 -1.79 -9.64
C ILE A 4 -7.02 -0.78 -10.45
N LYS A 5 -7.57 0.39 -10.79
CA LYS A 5 -6.84 1.46 -11.48
C LYS A 5 -5.60 1.90 -10.69
N HIS A 6 -5.72 2.10 -9.37
CA HIS A 6 -4.59 2.44 -8.51
C HIS A 6 -3.54 1.33 -8.42
N ALA A 7 -3.98 0.08 -8.27
CA ALA A 7 -3.07 -1.06 -8.25
C ALA A 7 -2.30 -1.19 -9.57
N LEU A 8 -2.98 -1.12 -10.72
CA LEU A 8 -2.31 -1.18 -12.03
C LEU A 8 -1.39 0.00 -12.27
N GLN A 9 -1.78 1.22 -11.85
CA GLN A 9 -0.91 2.39 -11.93
C GLN A 9 0.39 2.13 -11.17
N ARG A 10 0.32 1.76 -9.90
CA ARG A 10 1.50 1.55 -9.05
C ARG A 10 2.36 0.37 -9.51
N ASP A 11 1.73 -0.75 -9.84
CA ASP A 11 2.44 -2.03 -10.00
C ASP A 11 2.89 -2.30 -11.45
N ILE A 12 2.26 -1.66 -12.45
CA ILE A 12 2.57 -1.86 -13.88
C ILE A 12 3.05 -0.59 -14.56
N PHE A 13 2.41 0.55 -14.34
CA PHE A 13 2.64 1.74 -15.18
C PHE A 13 3.67 2.71 -14.61
N THR A 14 3.68 2.93 -13.29
CA THR A 14 4.69 3.75 -12.61
C THR A 14 6.12 3.25 -12.84
N PRO A 15 6.43 1.93 -12.81
CA PRO A 15 7.78 1.44 -13.10
C PRO A 15 8.22 1.58 -14.57
N ASN A 16 7.30 1.94 -15.47
CA ASN A 16 7.57 2.15 -16.90
C ASN A 16 7.43 3.63 -17.30
N ASP A 17 7.39 4.55 -16.33
CA ASP A 17 7.20 5.99 -16.57
C ASP A 17 5.94 6.28 -17.41
N GLU A 18 4.86 5.56 -17.11
CA GLU A 18 3.57 5.68 -17.77
C GLU A 18 2.46 6.09 -16.79
N ARG A 19 1.60 7.00 -17.23
CA ARG A 19 0.38 7.43 -16.54
C ARG A 19 -0.85 6.76 -17.18
N LEU A 20 -1.62 6.03 -16.37
CA LEU A 20 -2.87 5.38 -16.73
C LEU A 20 -4.04 6.37 -16.74
N LEU A 21 -4.58 6.65 -17.93
CA LEU A 21 -5.68 7.59 -18.10
C LEU A 21 -7.04 6.91 -17.97
N SER A 22 -7.25 5.82 -18.72
CA SER A 22 -8.49 5.06 -18.72
C SER A 22 -8.25 3.55 -18.71
N ILE A 23 -9.20 2.80 -18.18
CA ILE A 23 -9.16 1.35 -18.04
C ILE A 23 -10.55 0.79 -18.31
N VAL A 24 -10.63 -0.30 -19.07
CA VAL A 24 -11.88 -1.04 -19.34
C VAL A 24 -11.66 -2.53 -19.13
N ASN A 25 -12.60 -3.20 -18.45
CA ASN A 25 -12.61 -4.65 -18.30
C ASN A 25 -13.28 -5.29 -19.51
N VAL A 26 -12.58 -6.17 -20.22
CA VAL A 26 -13.04 -6.75 -21.48
C VAL A 26 -12.85 -8.26 -21.57
N CYS A 27 -13.72 -8.89 -22.35
CA CYS A 27 -13.58 -10.25 -22.86
C CYS A 27 -13.35 -10.22 -24.37
N LYS A 28 -12.56 -11.16 -24.89
CA LYS A 28 -12.45 -11.35 -26.34
C LYS A 28 -13.74 -12.00 -26.86
N ALA A 29 -14.36 -11.41 -27.88
CA ALA A 29 -15.59 -11.94 -28.47
C ALA A 29 -15.40 -13.41 -28.92
N GLY A 30 -16.33 -14.30 -28.54
CA GLY A 30 -16.37 -15.70 -28.98
C GLY A 30 -15.45 -16.71 -28.28
N LYS A 31 -14.68 -16.35 -27.24
CA LYS A 31 -13.87 -17.32 -26.46
C LYS A 31 -14.34 -17.43 -25.00
N LYS A 32 -14.25 -18.64 -24.41
CA LYS A 32 -14.57 -18.91 -22.98
C LYS A 32 -13.88 -17.86 -22.07
N LYS A 33 -14.71 -17.12 -21.33
CA LYS A 33 -14.44 -16.02 -20.37
C LYS A 33 -13.05 -16.03 -19.75
N ARG A 34 -12.07 -15.40 -20.40
CA ARG A 34 -10.87 -14.90 -19.71
C ARG A 34 -10.88 -13.38 -19.80
N ASN A 35 -11.30 -12.77 -18.70
CA ASN A 35 -11.34 -11.32 -18.55
C ASN A 35 -9.91 -10.76 -18.59
N CYS A 36 -9.73 -9.63 -19.26
CA CYS A 36 -8.50 -8.84 -19.25
C CYS A 36 -8.85 -7.36 -19.24
N PHE A 37 -7.87 -6.52 -18.92
CA PHE A 37 -8.03 -5.08 -18.92
C PHE A 37 -7.34 -4.49 -20.13
N LEU A 38 -8.00 -3.52 -20.78
CA LEU A 38 -7.34 -2.60 -21.69
C LEU A 38 -7.12 -1.28 -20.96
N CYS A 39 -5.92 -0.75 -21.10
CA CYS A 39 -5.45 0.43 -20.40
C CYS A 39 -4.96 1.45 -21.42
N ALA A 40 -5.48 2.67 -21.40
CA ALA A 40 -4.97 3.77 -22.21
C ALA A 40 -3.94 4.56 -21.37
N THR A 41 -2.70 4.62 -21.82
CA THR A 41 -1.58 5.22 -21.08
C THR A 41 -0.82 6.25 -21.89
N VAL A 42 -0.18 7.18 -21.19
CA VAL A 42 0.75 8.16 -21.75
C VAL A 42 2.09 8.10 -21.02
N THR A 43 3.20 8.22 -21.72
CA THR A 43 4.51 8.32 -21.05
C THR A 43 4.65 9.68 -20.35
N THR A 44 5.34 9.70 -19.21
CA THR A 44 5.65 10.93 -18.47
C THR A 44 6.87 11.65 -19.06
N GLU A 45 7.78 10.90 -19.71
CA GLU A 45 8.93 11.46 -20.43
C GLU A 45 8.57 11.99 -21.82
N ARG A 46 9.34 12.98 -22.28
CA ARG A 46 9.21 13.56 -23.63
C ARG A 46 10.16 12.84 -24.60
N PRO A 47 9.73 12.50 -25.83
CA PRO A 47 8.42 12.80 -26.43
C PRO A 47 7.29 11.93 -25.86
N VAL A 48 6.13 12.54 -25.63
CA VAL A 48 4.95 11.84 -25.07
C VAL A 48 4.48 10.77 -26.07
N GLN A 49 4.45 9.52 -25.63
CA GLN A 49 3.91 8.40 -26.39
C GLN A 49 2.59 7.95 -25.77
N VAL A 50 1.61 7.66 -26.63
CA VAL A 50 0.29 7.19 -26.21
C VAL A 50 0.14 5.73 -26.62
N ASN A 51 -0.23 4.88 -25.67
CA ASN A 51 -0.33 3.43 -25.86
C ASN A 51 -1.68 2.89 -25.35
N VAL A 52 -2.15 1.81 -25.98
CA VAL A 52 -3.20 0.93 -25.47
C VAL A 52 -2.54 -0.36 -25.02
N VAL A 53 -2.59 -0.65 -23.73
CA VAL A 53 -1.91 -1.78 -23.10
C VAL A 53 -2.92 -2.79 -22.60
N LYS A 54 -2.76 -4.05 -22.98
CA LYS A 54 -3.52 -5.19 -22.48
C LYS A 54 -2.85 -5.78 -21.25
N VAL A 55 -3.59 -5.86 -20.16
CA VAL A 55 -3.16 -6.41 -18.88
C VAL A 55 -4.03 -7.61 -18.50
N LYS A 56 -3.42 -8.67 -17.96
CA LYS A 56 -4.15 -9.85 -17.50
C LYS A 56 -3.69 -10.26 -16.11
N LYS A 57 -4.62 -10.75 -15.29
CA LYS A 57 -4.31 -11.37 -14.00
C LYS A 57 -3.53 -12.68 -14.22
N SER A 58 -2.49 -12.89 -13.44
CA SER A 58 -1.67 -14.10 -13.46
C SER A 58 -2.46 -15.30 -12.92
N ASP A 59 -2.23 -16.48 -13.49
CA ASP A 59 -2.83 -17.73 -13.00
C ASP A 59 -2.08 -18.25 -11.73
N LYS A 60 -0.91 -17.69 -11.38
CA LYS A 60 -0.03 -18.12 -10.27
C LYS A 60 0.07 -17.09 -9.12
N GLY A 61 -1.01 -16.39 -8.80
CA GLY A 61 -1.05 -15.44 -7.68
C GLY A 61 -1.95 -14.23 -7.96
N ASP A 62 -1.99 -13.27 -7.03
CA ASP A 62 -2.86 -12.09 -7.12
C ASP A 62 -2.17 -10.88 -7.78
N PHE A 63 -1.35 -11.13 -8.80
CA PHE A 63 -0.62 -10.07 -9.51
C PHE A 63 -1.06 -9.96 -10.98
N TYR A 64 -0.92 -8.75 -11.52
CA TYR A 64 -1.23 -8.44 -12.92
C TYR A 64 0.03 -8.40 -13.77
N LYS A 65 -0.08 -8.81 -15.04
CA LYS A 65 1.03 -8.80 -15.99
C LYS A 65 0.63 -8.10 -17.28
N ARG A 66 1.52 -7.22 -17.77
CA ARG A 66 1.48 -6.62 -19.10
C ARG A 66 1.61 -7.71 -20.17
N GLN A 67 0.63 -7.83 -21.06
CA GLN A 67 0.59 -8.87 -22.10
C GLN A 67 0.97 -8.34 -23.47
N THR A 68 0.37 -7.22 -23.88
CA THR A 68 0.56 -6.64 -25.21
C THR A 68 0.39 -5.13 -25.10
N ALA A 69 1.17 -4.37 -25.84
CA ALA A 69 1.04 -2.93 -25.94
C ALA A 69 0.97 -2.54 -27.42
N TRP A 70 0.01 -1.70 -27.77
CA TRP A 70 -0.15 -1.13 -29.11
C TRP A 70 0.05 0.37 -29.01
N ALA A 71 0.84 0.96 -29.91
CA ALA A 71 0.94 2.40 -29.98
C ALA A 71 -0.36 2.96 -30.56
N LEU A 72 -0.90 4.02 -29.95
CA LEU A 72 -2.19 4.57 -30.39
C LEU A 72 -2.12 5.13 -31.82
N ARG A 73 -0.93 5.56 -32.27
CA ARG A 73 -0.66 5.99 -33.66
C ARG A 73 -0.93 4.91 -34.71
N ASP A 74 -0.92 3.64 -34.32
CA ASP A 74 -1.16 2.51 -35.21
C ASP A 74 -2.64 2.13 -35.29
N LEU A 75 -3.49 2.75 -34.46
CA LEU A 75 -4.93 2.57 -34.52
C LEU A 75 -5.49 3.28 -35.75
N ALA A 76 -6.23 2.55 -36.59
CA ALA A 76 -6.89 3.10 -37.77
C ALA A 76 -8.34 3.45 -37.47
N VAL A 77 -9.07 2.53 -36.83
CA VAL A 77 -10.53 2.63 -36.63
C VAL A 77 -10.92 2.15 -35.24
N VAL A 78 -11.86 2.88 -34.63
CA VAL A 78 -12.61 2.48 -33.44
C VAL A 78 -14.08 2.32 -33.85
N ASP A 79 -14.59 1.08 -33.81
CA ASP A 79 -15.99 0.77 -34.15
C ASP A 79 -16.76 0.41 -32.88
N ALA A 80 -17.71 1.26 -32.47
CA ALA A 80 -18.55 1.04 -31.28
C ALA A 80 -19.82 0.21 -31.54
N LYS A 81 -19.91 -0.41 -32.73
CA LYS A 81 -20.97 -1.30 -33.23
C LYS A 81 -22.32 -0.68 -33.49
N ASP A 82 -22.81 0.15 -32.59
CA ASP A 82 -24.10 0.82 -32.73
C ASP A 82 -24.06 2.16 -31.98
N ALA A 83 -24.42 3.24 -32.68
CA ALA A 83 -24.43 4.60 -32.14
C ALA A 83 -25.68 4.91 -31.31
N VAL A 84 -26.75 4.14 -31.50
CA VAL A 84 -28.09 4.40 -30.93
C VAL A 84 -28.43 3.35 -29.87
N LYS A 85 -28.17 2.07 -30.16
CA LYS A 85 -28.46 0.97 -29.25
C LYS A 85 -27.29 0.71 -28.31
N GLU A 86 -27.53 0.82 -27.00
CA GLU A 86 -26.53 0.46 -26.01
C GLU A 86 -26.10 -1.01 -26.14
N ASN A 87 -24.82 -1.22 -26.41
CA ASN A 87 -24.19 -2.52 -26.37
C ASN A 87 -22.76 -2.39 -25.80
N PRO A 88 -22.23 -3.44 -25.16
CA PRO A 88 -20.88 -3.43 -24.61
C PRO A 88 -19.79 -3.81 -25.63
N GLU A 89 -20.13 -4.03 -26.91
CA GLU A 89 -19.21 -4.53 -27.92
C GLU A 89 -18.51 -3.39 -28.67
N PHE A 90 -17.22 -3.58 -28.97
CA PHE A 90 -16.44 -2.65 -29.79
C PHE A 90 -15.23 -3.34 -30.42
N ASP A 91 -14.80 -2.82 -31.56
CA ASP A 91 -13.63 -3.30 -32.28
C ASP A 91 -12.55 -2.22 -32.36
N LEU A 92 -11.30 -2.63 -32.17
CA LEU A 92 -10.11 -1.80 -32.38
C LEU A 92 -9.32 -2.33 -33.56
N HIS A 93 -9.11 -1.49 -34.57
CA HIS A 93 -8.45 -1.87 -35.82
C HIS A 93 -7.01 -1.37 -35.84
N PHE A 94 -6.07 -2.24 -35.45
CA PHE A 94 -4.63 -2.01 -35.59
C PHE A 94 -4.13 -2.75 -36.85
N ASP A 95 -3.06 -3.56 -36.70
CA ASP A 95 -2.61 -4.53 -37.70
C ASP A 95 -3.69 -5.59 -38.00
N LYS A 96 -4.50 -5.89 -36.98
CA LYS A 96 -5.61 -6.84 -37.02
C LYS A 96 -6.81 -6.24 -36.30
N VAL A 97 -7.99 -6.79 -36.56
CA VAL A 97 -9.22 -6.40 -35.88
C VAL A 97 -9.31 -7.13 -34.54
N TYR A 98 -9.30 -6.36 -33.45
CA TYR A 98 -9.47 -6.87 -32.09
C TYR A 98 -10.89 -6.59 -31.60
N LYS A 99 -11.69 -7.66 -31.53
CA LYS A 99 -13.09 -7.61 -31.08
C LYS A 99 -13.21 -7.80 -29.57
N TRP A 100 -13.81 -6.83 -28.89
CA TRP A 100 -13.93 -6.78 -27.44
C TRP A 100 -15.37 -6.63 -26.98
N VAL A 101 -15.65 -7.20 -25.82
CA VAL A 101 -16.91 -7.02 -25.10
C VAL A 101 -16.56 -6.48 -23.71
N ALA A 102 -16.95 -5.24 -23.43
CA ALA A 102 -16.78 -4.60 -22.12
C ALA A 102 -17.70 -5.22 -21.06
N SER A 103 -17.40 -5.00 -19.78
CA SER A 103 -18.29 -5.34 -18.66
C SER A 103 -19.60 -4.55 -18.68
N SER A 104 -19.60 -3.33 -19.24
CA SER A 104 -20.80 -2.49 -19.41
C SER A 104 -20.66 -1.54 -20.61
N ALA A 105 -21.79 -1.09 -21.15
CA ALA A 105 -21.82 -0.07 -22.21
C ALA A 105 -21.25 1.28 -21.73
N VAL A 106 -21.45 1.63 -20.45
CA VAL A 106 -20.89 2.83 -19.84
C VAL A 106 -19.37 2.78 -19.83
N GLU A 107 -18.76 1.67 -19.36
CA GLU A 107 -17.30 1.52 -19.34
C GLU A 107 -16.70 1.55 -20.76
N LYS A 108 -17.39 0.94 -21.75
CA LYS A 108 -17.04 1.04 -23.17
C LYS A 108 -16.98 2.50 -23.61
N ASN A 109 -18.05 3.25 -23.40
CA ASN A 109 -18.18 4.63 -23.86
C ASN A 109 -17.14 5.54 -23.21
N THR A 110 -16.91 5.41 -21.90
CA THR A 110 -15.85 6.15 -21.19
C THR A 110 -14.46 5.85 -21.76
N PHE A 111 -14.19 4.59 -22.13
CA PHE A 111 -12.92 4.21 -22.73
C PHE A 111 -12.74 4.77 -24.14
N ILE A 112 -13.78 4.70 -24.99
CA ILE A 112 -13.78 5.25 -26.35
C ILE A 112 -13.60 6.77 -26.33
N SER A 113 -14.33 7.49 -25.46
CA SER A 113 -14.14 8.94 -25.30
C SER A 113 -12.73 9.30 -24.84
N CYS A 114 -12.11 8.48 -23.98
CA CYS A 114 -10.71 8.68 -23.61
C CYS A 114 -9.75 8.51 -24.80
N ILE A 115 -9.94 7.47 -25.63
CA ILE A 115 -9.16 7.27 -26.86
C ILE A 115 -9.33 8.45 -27.82
N TRP A 116 -10.55 8.97 -27.97
CA TRP A 116 -10.81 10.14 -28.80
C TRP A 116 -10.10 11.40 -28.29
N LYS A 117 -10.20 11.69 -26.98
CA LYS A 117 -9.48 12.82 -26.35
C LYS A 117 -7.96 12.70 -26.53
N LEU A 118 -7.41 11.48 -26.45
CA LEU A 118 -5.99 11.21 -26.69
C LEU A 118 -5.59 11.42 -28.15
N ASN A 119 -6.46 11.02 -29.09
CA ASN A 119 -6.28 11.26 -30.51
C ASN A 119 -6.19 12.76 -30.82
N GLN A 120 -7.13 13.57 -30.33
CA GLN A 120 -7.13 15.02 -30.54
C GLN A 120 -5.89 15.70 -29.95
N ARG A 121 -5.42 15.22 -28.79
CA ARG A 121 -4.36 15.88 -28.04
C ARG A 121 -2.94 15.55 -28.52
N TYR A 122 -2.69 14.32 -28.96
CA TYR A 122 -1.32 13.84 -29.19
C TYR A 122 -1.06 13.28 -30.59
N LEU A 123 -2.10 13.00 -31.38
CA LEU A 123 -1.94 12.41 -32.71
C LEU A 123 -2.21 13.44 -33.80
N ARG A 124 -1.36 13.46 -34.84
CA ARG A 124 -1.59 14.24 -36.06
C ARG A 124 -2.47 13.51 -37.07
N LYS A 125 -2.42 12.17 -37.06
CA LYS A 125 -3.26 11.30 -37.88
C LYS A 125 -4.59 11.11 -37.17
N LYS A 126 -5.71 11.44 -37.84
CA LYS A 126 -7.04 11.20 -37.29
C LYS A 126 -7.38 9.70 -37.35
N ILE A 127 -7.71 9.12 -36.20
CA ILE A 127 -8.38 7.82 -36.09
C ILE A 127 -9.86 7.99 -36.48
N ASP A 128 -10.42 7.04 -37.23
CA ASP A 128 -11.84 7.04 -37.59
C ASP A 128 -12.69 6.41 -36.48
N PHE A 129 -13.72 7.13 -36.03
CA PHE A 129 -14.68 6.66 -35.03
C PHE A 129 -15.99 6.33 -35.72
N ILE A 130 -16.33 5.05 -35.80
CA ILE A 130 -17.51 4.53 -36.52
C ILE A 130 -18.53 4.02 -35.51
N ASN A 131 -19.81 4.28 -35.76
CA ASN A 131 -20.93 3.90 -34.90
C ASN A 131 -20.80 4.41 -33.45
N VAL A 132 -20.11 5.55 -33.25
CA VAL A 132 -19.99 6.22 -31.95
C VAL A 132 -21.02 7.35 -31.89
N SER A 133 -21.76 7.46 -30.80
CA SER A 133 -22.70 8.58 -30.59
C SER A 133 -21.95 9.92 -30.62
N SER A 134 -22.48 10.92 -31.34
CA SER A 134 -21.88 12.25 -31.44
C SER A 134 -21.78 12.94 -30.09
N GLN A 135 -22.72 12.69 -29.18
CA GLN A 135 -22.71 13.18 -27.80
C GLN A 135 -21.47 12.72 -27.02
N LEU A 136 -20.87 11.57 -27.36
CA LEU A 136 -19.63 11.07 -26.72
C LEU A 136 -18.38 11.79 -27.21
N LEU A 137 -18.48 12.53 -28.33
CA LEU A 137 -17.40 13.22 -29.03
C LEU A 137 -17.51 14.77 -28.90
N GLU A 138 -18.65 15.30 -28.46
CA GLU A 138 -18.97 16.73 -28.45
C GLU A 138 -18.51 17.52 -27.20
N GLU A 139 -17.98 16.87 -26.16
CA GLU A 139 -17.59 17.53 -24.89
C GLU A 139 -16.44 18.57 -25.00
N SER A 140 -15.95 18.90 -26.19
CA SER A 140 -14.92 19.92 -26.37
C SER A 140 -14.77 20.39 -27.82
N VAL A 141 -15.63 21.31 -28.26
CA VAL A 141 -15.32 22.29 -29.32
C VAL A 141 -15.89 23.64 -28.87
N PRO A 142 -15.09 24.70 -28.69
CA PRO A 142 -15.63 26.06 -28.67
C PRO A 142 -16.25 26.30 -30.05
N SER A 143 -17.57 26.51 -30.09
CA SER A 143 -18.28 26.85 -31.32
C SER A 143 -17.68 28.12 -31.90
N GLY A 144 -16.94 27.96 -33.01
CA GLY A 144 -16.42 29.04 -33.81
C GLY A 144 -17.49 29.52 -34.78
N GLU A 145 -18.54 30.14 -34.26
CA GLU A 145 -19.47 30.95 -35.05
C GLU A 145 -19.50 32.35 -34.44
N ASN A 146 -18.51 33.16 -34.79
CA ASN A 146 -18.63 34.60 -34.77
C ASN A 146 -18.22 35.09 -36.16
N GLN A 147 -19.23 35.46 -36.95
CA GLN A 147 -19.07 36.33 -38.09
C GLN A 147 -18.29 37.57 -37.66
N SER A 148 -17.33 37.92 -38.49
CA SER A 148 -16.59 39.16 -38.52
C SER A 148 -17.41 40.36 -38.06
N VAL A 149 -17.10 40.90 -36.88
CA VAL A 149 -17.27 42.32 -36.59
C VAL A 149 -15.86 42.90 -36.55
N ALA A 150 -15.30 43.10 -37.74
CA ALA A 150 -14.19 44.02 -37.89
C ALA A 150 -14.79 45.42 -37.87
N GLY A 151 -14.54 46.15 -36.78
CA GLY A 151 -14.62 47.61 -36.83
C GLY A 151 -13.55 48.09 -37.80
N GLY A 152 -13.98 48.39 -39.02
CA GLY A 152 -13.20 49.08 -40.03
C GLY A 152 -13.69 50.52 -40.12
N ASP A 153 -12.74 51.43 -40.07
CA ASP A 153 -12.86 52.88 -40.20
C ASP A 153 -14.01 53.34 -41.10
N GLU A 154 -14.84 54.22 -40.55
CA GLU A 154 -15.66 55.17 -41.30
C GLU A 154 -14.71 56.09 -42.08
N GLU A 155 -14.31 55.71 -43.30
CA GLU A 155 -13.96 56.61 -44.41
C GLU A 155 -13.66 55.74 -45.65
N ALA A 156 -14.71 55.17 -46.25
CA ALA A 156 -14.65 54.65 -47.61
C ALA A 156 -15.96 54.98 -48.31
N VAL A 157 -15.89 56.05 -49.09
CA VAL A 157 -16.46 56.24 -50.44
C VAL A 157 -17.73 55.45 -50.73
N ASP A 158 -18.78 56.20 -51.04
CA ASP A 158 -19.99 55.82 -51.79
C ASP A 158 -19.66 54.84 -52.95
N GLU A 159 -19.53 53.56 -52.60
CA GLU A 159 -19.34 52.45 -53.54
C GLU A 159 -20.73 52.08 -54.00
N TYR A 160 -21.01 52.37 -55.28
CA TYR A 160 -22.31 52.10 -55.90
C TYR A 160 -22.64 50.62 -55.74
N GLN A 161 -23.54 50.31 -54.82
CA GLN A 161 -23.96 48.94 -54.56
C GLN A 161 -25.00 48.57 -55.63
N GLU A 162 -24.61 47.71 -56.57
CA GLU A 162 -25.53 47.19 -57.59
C GLU A 162 -26.68 46.45 -56.89
N LEU A 163 -27.91 46.84 -57.21
CA LEU A 163 -29.13 46.21 -56.69
C LEU A 163 -29.04 44.71 -56.91
N ASN A 164 -29.31 43.92 -55.88
CA ASN A 164 -29.34 42.48 -56.06
C ASN A 164 -30.56 42.12 -56.94
N ALA A 165 -30.48 40.98 -57.64
CA ALA A 165 -31.54 40.56 -58.56
C ALA A 165 -32.94 40.43 -57.93
N ARG A 166 -33.03 40.38 -56.59
CA ARG A 166 -34.28 40.41 -55.83
C ARG A 166 -34.81 41.83 -55.66
N GLU A 167 -33.95 42.77 -55.31
CA GLU A 167 -34.28 44.20 -55.18
C GLU A 167 -34.69 44.78 -56.54
N GLU A 168 -34.01 44.39 -57.61
CA GLU A 168 -34.40 44.78 -58.98
C GLU A 168 -35.81 44.26 -59.33
N GLN A 169 -36.10 43.01 -58.99
CA GLN A 169 -37.40 42.40 -59.21
C GLN A 169 -38.51 43.03 -58.33
N ASP A 170 -38.21 43.36 -57.08
CA ASP A 170 -39.17 44.00 -56.18
C ASP A 170 -39.48 45.45 -56.61
N ILE A 171 -38.48 46.17 -57.13
CA ILE A 171 -38.65 47.50 -57.72
C ILE A 171 -39.47 47.41 -59.01
N GLU A 172 -39.24 46.40 -59.85
CA GLU A 172 -40.00 46.15 -61.07
C GLU A 172 -41.49 45.85 -60.75
N ILE A 173 -41.76 45.01 -59.75
CA ILE A 173 -43.12 44.72 -59.26
C ILE A 173 -43.78 45.97 -58.67
N MET A 174 -43.04 46.79 -57.92
CA MET A 174 -43.53 48.05 -57.37
C MET A 174 -43.87 49.07 -58.47
N MET A 175 -43.09 49.08 -59.56
CA MET A 175 -43.34 49.91 -60.75
C MET A 175 -44.54 49.43 -61.56
N GLU A 176 -44.74 48.12 -61.71
CA GLU A 176 -45.91 47.52 -62.38
C GLU A 176 -47.23 47.84 -61.65
N GLY A 177 -47.21 47.91 -60.30
CA GLY A 177 -48.40 48.21 -59.48
C GLY A 177 -48.87 49.68 -59.50
N CYS A 178 -48.16 50.57 -60.19
CA CYS A 178 -48.47 52.00 -60.26
C CYS A 178 -48.95 52.41 -61.65
N GLU A 179 -50.23 52.14 -61.96
CA GLU A 179 -50.90 52.49 -63.24
C GLU A 179 -50.85 53.99 -63.62
N TYR A 180 -50.37 54.88 -62.73
CA TYR A 180 -50.25 56.33 -62.92
C TYR A 180 -48.83 56.85 -63.17
N ALA A 181 -47.80 55.99 -63.13
CA ALA A 181 -46.39 56.39 -63.18
C ALA A 181 -46.00 57.12 -64.48
N ILE A 182 -46.70 56.85 -65.59
CA ILE A 182 -46.39 57.46 -66.90
C ILE A 182 -47.04 58.85 -67.05
N SER A 183 -48.08 59.17 -66.27
CA SER A 183 -48.83 60.45 -66.42
C SER A 183 -48.58 61.49 -65.33
N ASN A 184 -48.07 61.12 -64.15
CA ASN A 184 -47.83 62.07 -63.05
C ASN A 184 -46.72 61.61 -62.08
N ALA A 185 -45.46 61.89 -62.44
CA ALA A 185 -44.28 61.51 -61.66
C ALA A 185 -44.23 62.13 -60.25
N GLU A 186 -44.84 63.30 -60.06
CA GLU A 186 -44.87 64.01 -58.78
C GLU A 186 -45.73 63.25 -57.75
N ALA A 187 -46.89 62.74 -58.18
CA ALA A 187 -47.76 61.92 -57.33
C ALA A 187 -47.14 60.56 -56.96
N PHE A 188 -46.30 59.99 -57.84
CA PHE A 188 -45.55 58.76 -57.57
C PHE A 188 -44.44 59.00 -56.54
N ALA A 189 -43.67 60.09 -56.69
CA ALA A 189 -42.62 60.47 -55.74
C ALA A 189 -43.19 60.77 -54.34
N GLU A 190 -44.34 61.43 -54.24
CA GLU A 190 -45.02 61.64 -52.94
C GLU A 190 -45.48 60.32 -52.30
N LYS A 191 -45.98 59.37 -53.09
CA LYS A 191 -46.40 58.06 -52.58
C LYS A 191 -45.20 57.28 -52.05
N LEU A 192 -44.10 57.24 -52.81
CA LEU A 192 -42.86 56.59 -52.39
C LEU A 192 -42.26 57.26 -51.14
N SER A 193 -42.27 58.60 -51.07
CA SER A 193 -41.81 59.34 -49.90
C SER A 193 -42.65 59.03 -48.65
N ARG A 194 -43.96 58.88 -48.81
CA ARG A 194 -44.86 58.50 -47.70
C ARG A 194 -44.63 57.06 -47.25
N GLU A 195 -44.45 56.13 -48.17
CA GLU A 195 -44.15 54.73 -47.86
C GLU A 195 -42.78 54.58 -47.19
N LEU A 196 -41.75 55.29 -47.69
CA LEU A 196 -40.42 55.35 -47.08
C LEU A 196 -40.49 55.91 -45.65
N GLN A 197 -41.25 56.98 -45.42
CA GLN A 197 -41.40 57.56 -44.08
C GLN A 197 -42.07 56.60 -43.09
N VAL A 198 -43.04 55.80 -43.55
CA VAL A 198 -43.68 54.77 -42.72
C VAL A 198 -42.70 53.64 -42.41
N LEU A 199 -41.89 53.24 -43.40
CA LEU A 199 -40.89 52.19 -43.28
C LEU A 199 -39.73 52.61 -42.35
N ASP A 200 -39.26 53.85 -42.45
CA ASP A 200 -38.28 54.44 -41.52
C ASP A 200 -38.82 54.49 -40.09
N GLY A 201 -40.10 54.82 -39.91
CA GLY A 201 -40.76 54.76 -38.61
C GLY A 201 -40.79 53.34 -38.02
N ALA A 202 -41.08 52.33 -38.85
CA ALA A 202 -41.09 50.92 -38.45
C ALA A 202 -39.67 50.38 -38.16
N ASN A 203 -38.67 50.80 -38.93
CA ASN A 203 -37.27 50.45 -38.72
C ASN A 203 -36.75 51.04 -37.40
N ILE A 204 -37.00 52.32 -37.12
CA ILE A 204 -36.62 52.95 -35.86
C ILE A 204 -37.26 52.22 -34.67
N GLN A 205 -38.55 51.88 -34.74
CA GLN A 205 -39.21 51.13 -33.67
C GLN A 205 -38.64 49.72 -33.48
N SER A 206 -38.31 49.02 -34.56
CA SER A 206 -37.71 47.67 -34.49
C SER A 206 -36.30 47.72 -33.91
N ILE A 207 -35.48 48.71 -34.30
CA ILE A 207 -34.15 48.96 -33.73
C ILE A 207 -34.27 49.29 -32.24
N MET A 208 -35.16 50.22 -31.85
CA MET A 208 -35.39 50.57 -30.43
C MET A 208 -35.92 49.40 -29.59
N ALA A 209 -36.74 48.51 -30.16
CA ALA A 209 -37.21 47.31 -29.48
C ALA A 209 -36.06 46.31 -29.26
N SER A 210 -35.20 46.13 -30.28
CA SER A 210 -34.03 45.26 -30.19
C SER A 210 -33.01 45.76 -29.16
N GLU A 211 -32.80 47.07 -29.06
CA GLU A 211 -31.89 47.68 -28.08
C GLU A 211 -32.33 47.42 -26.63
N LYS A 212 -33.64 47.53 -26.35
CA LYS A 212 -34.20 47.19 -25.03
C LYS A 212 -34.03 45.71 -24.71
N GLN A 213 -34.21 44.84 -25.69
CA GLN A 213 -34.09 43.39 -25.52
C GLN A 213 -32.63 42.97 -25.28
N VAL A 214 -31.67 43.58 -25.98
CA VAL A 214 -30.22 43.39 -25.75
C VAL A 214 -29.83 43.86 -24.35
N ASN A 215 -30.34 45.01 -23.88
CA ASN A 215 -30.07 45.49 -22.52
C ASN A 215 -30.60 44.55 -21.43
N ILE A 216 -31.77 43.93 -21.64
CA ILE A 216 -32.30 42.92 -20.72
C ILE A 216 -31.41 41.67 -20.72
N LEU A 217 -30.99 41.22 -21.90
CA LEU A 217 -30.09 40.07 -22.03
C LEU A 217 -28.76 40.32 -21.32
N MET A 218 -28.19 41.52 -21.46
CA MET A 218 -26.95 41.90 -20.80
C MET A 218 -27.09 41.88 -19.26
N LYS A 219 -28.22 42.35 -18.72
CA LYS A 219 -28.51 42.26 -17.28
C LYS A 219 -28.64 40.81 -16.79
N LEU A 220 -29.32 39.95 -17.56
CA LEU A 220 -29.45 38.53 -17.22
C LEU A 220 -28.08 37.82 -17.24
N LEU A 221 -27.19 38.20 -18.16
CA LEU A 221 -25.81 37.71 -18.19
C LEU A 221 -25.02 38.19 -16.98
N ASP A 222 -25.14 39.45 -16.59
CA ASP A 222 -24.48 39.98 -15.38
C ASP A 222 -24.97 39.27 -14.10
N GLU A 223 -26.27 38.98 -14.01
CA GLU A 223 -26.84 38.20 -12.91
C GLU A 223 -26.33 36.75 -12.92
N ALA A 224 -26.27 36.11 -14.08
CA ALA A 224 -25.71 34.76 -14.22
C ALA A 224 -24.22 34.72 -13.85
N LEU A 225 -23.44 35.73 -14.25
CA LEU A 225 -22.03 35.85 -13.87
C LEU A 225 -21.87 35.99 -12.35
N LYS A 226 -22.68 36.81 -11.70
CA LYS A 226 -22.67 36.93 -10.23
C LYS A 226 -23.01 35.63 -9.51
N GLU A 227 -23.95 34.85 -10.05
CA GLU A 227 -24.27 33.53 -9.48
C GLU A 227 -23.12 32.54 -9.66
N VAL A 228 -22.41 32.59 -10.80
CA VAL A 228 -21.19 31.80 -11.02
C VAL A 228 -20.09 32.19 -10.03
N ASP A 229 -19.86 33.47 -9.80
CA ASP A 229 -18.88 33.95 -8.81
C ASP A 229 -19.21 33.45 -7.39
N GLN A 230 -20.50 33.46 -7.01
CA GLN A 230 -20.94 32.91 -5.73
C GLN A 230 -20.69 31.40 -5.62
N ILE A 231 -20.88 30.66 -6.72
CA ILE A 231 -20.60 29.22 -6.76
C ILE A 231 -19.09 28.97 -6.63
N GLU A 232 -18.25 29.78 -7.28
CA GLU A 232 -16.79 29.67 -7.18
C GLU A 232 -16.29 29.88 -5.75
N ILE A 233 -16.83 30.89 -5.05
CA ILE A 233 -16.51 31.15 -3.63
C ILE A 233 -16.96 29.96 -2.76
N LYS A 234 -18.16 29.42 -2.99
CA LYS A 234 -18.65 28.25 -2.25
C LYS A 234 -17.76 27.03 -2.49
N LEU A 235 -17.40 26.74 -3.75
CA LEU A 235 -16.50 25.64 -4.09
C LEU A 235 -15.13 25.79 -3.43
N SER A 236 -14.58 27.00 -3.42
CA SER A 236 -13.30 27.30 -2.77
C SER A 236 -13.36 27.02 -1.26
N SER A 237 -14.45 27.41 -0.58
CA SER A 237 -14.61 27.13 0.85
C SER A 237 -14.78 25.63 1.15
N TYR A 238 -15.43 24.87 0.28
CA TYR A 238 -15.50 23.42 0.41
C TYR A 238 -14.14 22.75 0.17
N GLU A 239 -13.35 23.24 -0.79
CA GLU A 239 -12.01 22.73 -1.04
C GLU A 239 -11.08 22.96 0.16
N GLU A 240 -11.13 24.14 0.78
CA GLU A 240 -10.36 24.44 1.99
C GLU A 240 -10.75 23.51 3.16
N MET A 241 -12.05 23.28 3.35
CA MET A 241 -12.54 22.38 4.39
C MET A 241 -12.13 20.92 4.14
N LEU A 242 -12.20 20.47 2.88
CA LEU A 242 -11.75 19.13 2.48
C LEU A 242 -10.24 18.96 2.66
N GLN A 243 -9.45 19.99 2.36
CA GLN A 243 -8.01 19.98 2.58
C GLN A 243 -7.67 19.88 4.07
N SER A 244 -8.37 20.64 4.93
CA SER A 244 -8.21 20.54 6.38
C SER A 244 -8.54 19.15 6.92
N VAL A 245 -9.66 18.56 6.47
CA VAL A 245 -10.05 17.19 6.86
C VAL A 245 -9.03 16.16 6.37
N LYS A 246 -8.48 16.33 5.17
CA LYS A 246 -7.44 15.47 4.62
C LYS A 246 -6.18 15.53 5.48
N ASP A 247 -5.71 16.73 5.85
CA ASP A 247 -4.52 16.90 6.68
C ASP A 247 -4.70 16.25 8.05
N GLN A 248 -5.89 16.37 8.65
CA GLN A 248 -6.23 15.67 9.91
C GLN A 248 -6.24 14.15 9.74
N MET A 249 -6.80 13.64 8.64
CA MET A 249 -6.83 12.21 8.35
C MET A 249 -5.43 11.64 8.13
N ASP A 250 -4.55 12.38 7.47
CA ASP A 250 -3.16 11.98 7.25
C ASP A 250 -2.40 11.91 8.58
N GLN A 251 -2.58 12.90 9.47
CA GLN A 251 -2.01 12.88 10.83
C GLN A 251 -2.52 11.69 11.67
N ILE A 252 -3.83 11.40 11.61
CA ILE A 252 -4.42 10.24 12.30
C ILE A 252 -3.86 8.93 11.74
N SER A 253 -3.71 8.84 10.41
CA SER A 253 -3.15 7.66 9.75
C SER A 253 -1.70 7.41 10.17
N GLU A 254 -0.86 8.46 10.21
CA GLU A 254 0.52 8.37 10.69
C GLU A 254 0.59 7.97 12.17
N SER A 255 -0.23 8.61 13.01
CA SER A 255 -0.33 8.27 14.43
C SER A 255 -0.74 6.81 14.66
N ASN A 256 -1.78 6.34 13.94
CA ASN A 256 -2.21 4.95 13.98
C ASN A 256 -1.12 4.00 13.50
N HIS A 257 -0.37 4.35 12.46
CA HIS A 257 0.75 3.55 11.98
C HIS A 257 1.83 3.38 13.07
N LEU A 258 2.20 4.48 13.75
CA LEU A 258 3.15 4.46 14.86
C LEU A 258 2.63 3.64 16.04
N ILE A 259 1.34 3.73 16.37
CA ILE A 259 0.71 2.92 17.41
C ILE A 259 0.77 1.43 17.06
N HIS A 260 0.43 1.07 15.81
CA HIS A 260 0.51 -0.33 15.36
C HIS A 260 1.94 -0.87 15.37
N LEU A 261 2.91 -0.05 14.96
CA LEU A 261 4.33 -0.43 15.00
C LEU A 261 4.78 -0.63 16.46
N SER A 262 4.45 0.31 17.35
CA SER A 262 4.75 0.23 18.78
C SER A 262 4.11 -1.01 19.41
N TYR A 263 2.84 -1.27 19.13
CA TYR A 263 2.14 -2.46 19.59
C TYR A 263 2.82 -3.75 19.11
N THR A 264 3.16 -3.83 17.82
CA THR A 264 3.86 -5.00 17.24
C THR A 264 5.23 -5.21 17.89
N ASN A 265 5.98 -4.13 18.12
CA ASN A 265 7.27 -4.17 18.80
C ASN A 265 7.12 -4.64 20.24
N ASN A 266 6.12 -4.14 20.98
CA ASN A 266 5.85 -4.55 22.35
C ASN A 266 5.45 -6.03 22.45
N VAL A 267 4.64 -6.54 21.53
CA VAL A 267 4.27 -7.98 21.49
C VAL A 267 5.50 -8.84 21.23
N LYS A 268 6.36 -8.46 20.27
CA LYS A 268 7.61 -9.18 19.99
C LYS A 268 8.56 -9.12 21.18
N LEU A 269 8.74 -7.94 21.77
CA LEU A 269 9.60 -7.75 22.94
C LEU A 269 9.10 -8.56 24.14
N LEU A 270 7.79 -8.61 24.37
CA LEU A 270 7.20 -9.46 25.39
C LEU A 270 7.52 -10.94 25.13
N SER A 271 7.34 -11.41 23.89
CA SER A 271 7.64 -12.81 23.55
C SER A 271 9.13 -13.17 23.75
N GLU A 272 10.05 -12.25 23.46
CA GLU A 272 11.49 -12.43 23.70
C GLU A 272 11.82 -12.44 25.20
N ILE A 273 11.18 -11.57 25.98
CA ILE A 273 11.35 -11.54 27.44
C ILE A 273 10.79 -12.83 28.05
N GLU A 274 9.60 -13.27 27.64
CA GLU A 274 9.00 -14.52 28.11
C GLU A 274 9.90 -15.72 27.78
N TYR A 275 10.47 -15.76 26.57
CA TYR A 275 11.44 -16.79 26.19
C TYR A 275 12.63 -16.81 27.16
N LEU A 276 13.25 -15.65 27.39
CA LEU A 276 14.41 -15.55 28.29
C LEU A 276 14.06 -15.94 29.73
N VAL A 277 12.94 -15.43 30.27
CA VAL A 277 12.51 -15.74 31.65
C VAL A 277 12.22 -17.22 31.83
N ASN A 278 11.56 -17.86 30.86
CA ASN A 278 11.20 -19.27 30.97
C ASN A 278 12.40 -20.23 30.89
N HIS A 279 13.48 -19.84 30.20
CA HIS A 279 14.63 -20.72 29.97
C HIS A 279 15.87 -20.36 30.80
N MET A 280 16.02 -19.11 31.23
CA MET A 280 17.15 -18.61 32.02
C MET A 280 16.82 -18.43 33.52
N ASP A 281 15.74 -19.05 34.00
CA ASP A 281 15.39 -19.09 35.42
C ASP A 281 15.66 -20.47 36.03
N LEU A 282 16.19 -20.48 37.25
CA LEU A 282 16.46 -21.69 38.01
C LEU A 282 15.73 -21.60 39.34
N ALA A 283 14.84 -22.56 39.61
CA ALA A 283 14.03 -22.53 40.81
C ALA A 283 14.89 -22.46 42.09
N LYS A 284 14.45 -21.66 43.06
CA LYS A 284 15.15 -21.46 44.34
C LYS A 284 15.46 -22.77 45.09
N GLY A 285 14.63 -23.80 44.91
CA GLY A 285 14.86 -25.14 45.46
C GLY A 285 16.12 -25.80 44.87
N HIS A 286 16.32 -25.71 43.56
CA HIS A 286 17.51 -26.23 42.89
C HIS A 286 18.78 -25.48 43.31
N ILE A 287 18.70 -24.14 43.44
CA ILE A 287 19.81 -23.33 43.94
C ILE A 287 20.23 -23.80 45.34
N LYS A 288 19.28 -23.97 46.27
CA LYS A 288 19.56 -24.48 47.61
C LYS A 288 20.12 -25.89 47.61
N ALA A 289 19.60 -26.79 46.77
CA ALA A 289 20.12 -28.15 46.66
C ALA A 289 21.59 -28.16 46.23
N LEU A 290 21.96 -27.33 45.25
CA LEU A 290 23.35 -27.22 44.79
C LEU A 290 24.28 -26.63 45.87
N GLN A 291 23.83 -25.59 46.57
CA GLN A 291 24.66 -24.91 47.58
C GLN A 291 24.78 -25.70 48.89
N GLU A 292 23.67 -26.24 49.40
CA GLU A 292 23.55 -26.77 50.77
C GLU A 292 23.05 -28.21 50.84
N GLY A 293 22.60 -28.82 49.73
CA GLY A 293 22.01 -30.16 49.72
C GLY A 293 22.94 -31.27 50.24
N ASP A 294 22.46 -32.11 51.14
CA ASP A 294 23.25 -33.18 51.76
C ASP A 294 23.74 -34.20 50.72
N LEU A 295 25.05 -34.48 50.68
CA LEU A 295 25.65 -35.44 49.75
C LEU A 295 25.81 -36.85 50.35
N THR A 296 25.43 -37.04 51.61
CA THR A 296 25.54 -38.34 52.31
C THR A 296 24.27 -39.18 52.22
N SER A 297 23.10 -38.55 52.12
CA SER A 297 21.82 -39.23 51.99
C SER A 297 21.44 -39.47 50.53
N SER A 298 20.86 -40.64 50.24
CA SER A 298 20.37 -40.98 48.88
C SER A 298 19.38 -39.95 48.33
N ARG A 299 18.50 -39.40 49.19
CA ARG A 299 17.54 -38.35 48.82
C ARG A 299 18.23 -37.02 48.50
N GLY A 300 19.29 -36.67 49.23
CA GLY A 300 20.06 -35.45 49.00
C GLY A 300 20.87 -35.52 47.71
N ILE A 301 21.46 -36.68 47.40
CA ILE A 301 22.12 -36.95 46.12
C ILE A 301 21.13 -36.78 44.96
N GLU A 302 19.94 -37.40 45.03
CA GLU A 302 18.91 -37.29 43.99
C GLU A 302 18.46 -35.83 43.79
N ALA A 303 18.27 -35.07 44.87
CA ALA A 303 17.94 -33.65 44.79
C ALA A 303 19.05 -32.81 44.13
N CYS A 304 20.32 -33.09 44.44
CA CYS A 304 21.48 -32.45 43.83
C CYS A 304 21.62 -32.82 42.35
N THR A 305 21.39 -34.08 41.97
CA THR A 305 21.43 -34.53 40.58
C THR A 305 20.35 -33.83 39.75
N ASN A 306 19.10 -33.83 40.23
CA ASN A 306 18.00 -33.13 39.56
C ASN A 306 18.27 -31.62 39.43
N ALA A 307 18.88 -31.01 40.45
CA ALA A 307 19.25 -29.59 40.41
C ALA A 307 20.42 -29.32 39.45
N ALA A 308 21.38 -30.23 39.35
CA ALA A 308 22.51 -30.13 38.42
C ALA A 308 22.05 -30.29 36.96
N ASP A 309 21.11 -31.21 36.71
CA ASP A 309 20.49 -31.38 35.39
C ASP A 309 19.69 -30.14 34.98
N ALA A 310 18.90 -29.57 35.89
CA ALA A 310 18.18 -28.32 35.65
C ALA A 310 19.14 -27.15 35.37
N LEU A 311 20.23 -27.02 36.13
CA LEU A 311 21.26 -26.01 35.88
C LEU A 311 21.91 -26.20 34.50
N LEU A 312 22.24 -27.43 34.12
CA LEU A 312 22.84 -27.74 32.82
C LEU A 312 21.89 -27.40 31.66
N GLN A 313 20.59 -27.66 31.82
CA GLN A 313 19.58 -27.27 30.85
C GLN A 313 19.52 -25.76 30.67
N CYS A 314 19.48 -24.99 31.78
CA CYS A 314 19.50 -23.52 31.74
C CYS A 314 20.79 -22.93 31.12
N MET A 315 21.94 -23.58 31.31
CA MET A 315 23.21 -23.11 30.74
C MET A 315 23.35 -23.39 29.24
N ASN A 316 22.67 -24.42 28.72
CA ASN A 316 22.78 -24.87 27.34
C ASN A 316 21.62 -24.38 26.45
N VAL A 317 20.81 -23.43 26.93
CA VAL A 317 19.73 -22.82 26.15
C VAL A 317 20.30 -22.14 24.91
N ALA A 318 19.70 -22.41 23.74
CA ALA A 318 20.04 -21.72 22.51
C ALA A 318 19.55 -20.27 22.59
N LEU A 319 20.48 -19.32 22.68
CA LEU A 319 20.16 -17.90 22.71
C LEU A 319 19.90 -17.38 21.30
N HIS A 320 18.91 -16.49 21.16
CA HIS A 320 18.66 -15.83 19.88
C HIS A 320 19.76 -14.80 19.58
N PRO A 321 20.00 -14.46 18.30
CA PRO A 321 20.96 -13.44 17.93
C PRO A 321 20.70 -12.12 18.68
N GLY A 322 21.73 -11.62 19.37
CA GLY A 322 21.66 -10.39 20.14
C GLY A 322 21.34 -10.55 21.63
N HIS A 323 20.80 -11.70 22.07
CA HIS A 323 20.63 -11.98 23.50
C HIS A 323 21.96 -11.94 24.27
N ASP A 324 23.05 -12.40 23.64
CA ASP A 324 24.40 -12.33 24.20
C ASP A 324 24.89 -10.90 24.45
N MET A 325 24.27 -9.89 23.85
CA MET A 325 24.62 -8.48 24.10
C MET A 325 23.93 -7.92 25.34
N LEU A 326 22.88 -8.59 25.85
CA LEU A 326 22.12 -8.14 27.01
C LEU A 326 22.92 -8.38 28.29
N HIS A 327 23.14 -7.31 29.07
CA HIS A 327 23.87 -7.39 30.33
C HIS A 327 23.22 -8.38 31.32
N ALA A 328 21.88 -8.43 31.37
CA ALA A 328 21.15 -9.34 32.24
C ALA A 328 21.43 -10.82 31.92
N VAL A 329 21.49 -11.17 30.63
CA VAL A 329 21.80 -12.54 30.16
C VAL A 329 23.23 -12.91 30.55
N LYS A 330 24.21 -12.03 30.28
CA LYS A 330 25.61 -12.24 30.69
C LYS A 330 25.74 -12.44 32.20
N GLN A 331 25.08 -11.60 32.98
CA GLN A 331 25.10 -11.68 34.44
C GLN A 331 24.49 -12.99 34.95
N GLN A 332 23.39 -13.45 34.34
CA GLN A 332 22.73 -14.69 34.72
C GLN A 332 23.58 -15.92 34.35
N GLN A 333 24.18 -15.94 33.15
CA GLN A 333 25.13 -16.99 32.76
C GLN A 333 26.33 -17.06 33.72
N GLN A 334 26.86 -15.91 34.14
CA GLN A 334 27.94 -15.88 35.14
C GLN A 334 27.49 -16.51 36.46
N ARG A 335 26.30 -16.17 36.96
CA ARG A 335 25.73 -16.77 38.18
C ARG A 335 25.59 -18.29 38.07
N PHE A 336 25.15 -18.79 36.92
CA PHE A 336 25.09 -20.24 36.68
C PHE A 336 26.48 -20.88 36.68
N SER A 337 27.48 -20.23 36.08
CA SER A 337 28.87 -20.70 36.13
C SER A 337 29.41 -20.74 37.56
N ASP A 338 29.14 -19.70 38.37
CA ASP A 338 29.57 -19.63 39.76
C ASP A 338 28.92 -20.74 40.61
N LEU A 339 27.61 -20.97 40.43
CA LEU A 339 26.88 -22.06 41.10
C LEU A 339 27.45 -23.43 40.72
N ARG A 340 27.72 -23.65 39.43
CA ARG A 340 28.35 -24.88 38.92
C ARG A 340 29.71 -25.10 39.57
N GLU A 341 30.54 -24.06 39.63
CA GLU A 341 31.88 -24.17 40.21
C GLU A 341 31.84 -24.43 41.73
N GLN A 342 30.94 -23.75 42.45
CA GLN A 342 30.72 -24.00 43.88
C GLN A 342 30.28 -25.43 44.15
N PHE A 343 29.30 -25.94 43.38
CA PHE A 343 28.84 -27.32 43.51
C PHE A 343 29.94 -28.32 43.17
N ALA A 344 30.70 -28.10 42.09
CA ALA A 344 31.81 -28.98 41.69
C ALA A 344 32.90 -29.06 42.76
N ARG A 345 33.28 -27.93 43.36
CA ARG A 345 34.25 -27.90 44.48
C ARG A 345 33.72 -28.67 45.69
N ARG A 346 32.44 -28.48 46.03
CA ARG A 346 31.78 -29.17 47.15
C ARG A 346 31.71 -30.68 46.94
N LEU A 347 31.28 -31.11 45.75
CA LEU A 347 31.24 -32.52 45.37
C LEU A 347 32.63 -33.14 45.41
N THR A 348 33.63 -32.45 44.88
CA THR A 348 35.03 -32.93 44.91
C THR A 348 35.54 -33.10 46.34
N SER A 349 35.28 -32.12 47.21
CA SER A 349 35.66 -32.19 48.63
C SER A 349 34.98 -33.37 49.35
N HIS A 350 33.69 -33.56 49.08
CA HIS A 350 32.94 -34.69 49.64
C HIS A 350 33.48 -36.04 49.16
N LEU A 351 33.67 -36.22 47.85
CA LEU A 351 34.23 -37.44 47.27
C LEU A 351 35.63 -37.72 47.83
N ASN A 352 36.50 -36.71 47.91
CA ASN A 352 37.81 -36.85 48.52
C ASN A 352 37.73 -37.31 49.98
N SER A 353 36.82 -36.74 50.77
CA SER A 353 36.62 -37.16 52.16
C SER A 353 36.16 -38.61 52.26
N VAL A 354 35.20 -39.02 51.43
CA VAL A 354 34.70 -40.41 51.37
C VAL A 354 35.81 -41.37 50.94
N PHE A 355 36.58 -41.04 49.90
CA PHE A 355 37.70 -41.87 49.45
C PHE A 355 38.78 -42.00 50.52
N VAL A 356 39.15 -40.90 51.20
CA VAL A 356 40.13 -40.94 52.29
C VAL A 356 39.63 -41.81 53.44
N GLN A 357 38.36 -41.66 53.86
CA GLN A 357 37.77 -42.50 54.89
C GLN A 357 37.75 -43.98 54.50
N GLN A 358 37.43 -44.28 53.25
CA GLN A 358 37.36 -45.65 52.77
C GLN A 358 38.75 -46.29 52.63
N VAL A 359 39.76 -45.52 52.20
CA VAL A 359 41.17 -45.96 52.20
C VAL A 359 41.67 -46.17 53.62
N LEU A 360 41.40 -45.26 54.56
CA LEU A 360 41.73 -45.44 55.98
C LEU A 360 41.06 -46.68 56.57
N PHE A 361 39.78 -46.90 56.27
CA PHE A 361 39.06 -48.09 56.70
C PHE A 361 39.67 -49.37 56.12
N LEU A 362 40.05 -49.37 54.84
CA LEU A 362 40.75 -50.49 54.21
C LEU A 362 42.14 -50.74 54.82
N ILE A 363 42.88 -49.69 55.17
CA ILE A 363 44.18 -49.81 55.87
C ILE A 363 43.97 -50.41 57.27
N ILE A 364 42.99 -49.93 58.04
CA ILE A 364 42.66 -50.46 59.36
C ILE A 364 42.23 -51.94 59.26
N LEU A 365 41.37 -52.28 58.28
CA LEU A 365 40.99 -53.66 58.03
C LEU A 365 42.20 -54.52 57.64
N TYR A 366 43.10 -54.01 56.80
CA TYR A 366 44.35 -54.70 56.46
C TYR A 366 45.22 -54.90 57.69
N GLU A 367 45.43 -53.90 58.55
CA GLU A 367 46.20 -54.05 59.80
C GLU A 367 45.56 -55.05 60.78
N ILE A 368 44.23 -55.05 60.90
CA ILE A 368 43.49 -56.00 61.76
C ILE A 368 43.60 -57.42 61.22
N PHE A 369 43.45 -57.62 59.91
CA PHE A 369 43.44 -58.95 59.28
C PHE A 369 44.82 -59.42 58.81
N ASN A 370 45.89 -58.65 59.02
CA ASN A 370 47.25 -59.07 58.64
C ASN A 370 47.73 -60.20 59.58
N PRO A 371 47.90 -61.44 59.08
CA PRO A 371 48.22 -62.59 59.93
C PRO A 371 49.57 -62.45 60.64
N LYS A 372 50.53 -61.71 60.06
CA LYS A 372 51.85 -61.48 60.67
C LYS A 372 51.80 -60.50 61.85
N LEU A 373 50.94 -59.48 61.82
CA LEU A 373 50.76 -58.53 62.92
C LEU A 373 49.85 -59.10 64.02
N LEU A 374 48.82 -59.86 63.65
CA LEU A 374 47.98 -60.63 64.59
C LEU A 374 48.81 -61.60 65.43
N LEU A 375 49.71 -62.38 64.79
CA LEU A 375 50.58 -63.31 65.51
C LEU A 375 51.49 -62.56 66.52
N LYS A 376 52.03 -61.41 66.12
CA LYS A 376 52.90 -60.56 66.96
C LYS A 376 52.14 -59.94 68.15
N ARG A 377 50.88 -59.51 67.95
CA ARG A 377 50.00 -59.04 69.04
C ARG A 377 49.64 -60.16 70.00
N ILE A 378 49.32 -61.36 69.50
CA ILE A 378 48.99 -62.53 70.34
C ILE A 378 50.20 -62.99 71.15
N THR A 379 51.40 -63.01 70.55
CA THR A 379 52.63 -63.37 71.30
C THR A 379 52.97 -62.35 72.38
N ASN A 380 52.78 -61.05 72.13
CA ASN A 380 53.04 -59.99 73.13
C ASN A 380 52.02 -60.02 74.29
N LEU A 381 50.74 -60.26 74.00
CA LEU A 381 49.69 -60.43 75.02
C LEU A 381 49.99 -61.63 75.93
N LYS A 382 50.34 -62.79 75.35
CA LYS A 382 50.75 -63.97 76.14
C LYS A 382 51.99 -63.71 76.99
N PHE A 383 52.96 -62.93 76.48
CA PHE A 383 54.16 -62.59 77.24
C PHE A 383 53.86 -61.67 78.43
N CYS A 384 52.95 -60.70 78.28
CA CYS A 384 52.52 -59.84 79.39
C CYS A 384 51.77 -60.61 80.48
N ASP A 385 50.83 -61.48 80.10
CA ASP A 385 50.08 -62.31 81.08
C ASP A 385 51.01 -63.26 81.84
N LEU A 386 51.98 -63.87 81.16
CA LEU A 386 52.96 -64.73 81.82
C LEU A 386 53.81 -63.94 82.82
N ASN A 387 54.23 -62.72 82.46
CA ASN A 387 55.04 -61.87 83.32
C ASN A 387 54.24 -61.35 84.52
N GLN A 388 52.93 -61.11 84.36
CA GLN A 388 52.05 -60.69 85.46
C GLN A 388 51.76 -61.84 86.42
N GLN A 389 51.58 -63.07 85.91
CA GLN A 389 51.48 -64.28 86.73
C GLN A 389 52.78 -64.60 87.47
N LEU A 390 53.95 -64.45 86.82
CA LEU A 390 55.26 -64.59 87.45
C LEU A 390 55.48 -63.55 88.56
N ASN A 391 55.15 -62.29 88.33
CA ASN A 391 55.24 -61.24 89.35
C ASN A 391 54.25 -61.47 90.51
N GLY A 392 53.08 -62.05 90.26
CA GLY A 392 52.13 -62.47 91.29
C GLY A 392 52.66 -63.62 92.15
N LEU A 393 53.29 -64.62 91.54
CA LEU A 393 53.93 -65.74 92.23
C LEU A 393 55.13 -65.30 93.08
N VAL A 394 55.97 -64.40 92.57
CA VAL A 394 57.10 -63.83 93.34
C VAL A 394 56.59 -63.06 94.56
N ARG A 395 55.49 -62.29 94.44
CA ARG A 395 54.86 -61.62 95.61
C ARG A 395 54.21 -62.59 96.60
N TYR A 396 53.67 -63.70 96.14
CA TYR A 396 53.03 -64.70 97.01
C TYR A 396 54.05 -65.50 97.81
N VAL A 397 55.19 -65.85 97.20
CA VAL A 397 56.29 -66.54 97.91
C VAL A 397 57.01 -65.60 98.89
N GLY A 398 57.14 -64.31 98.55
CA GLY A 398 57.76 -63.31 99.44
C GLY A 398 56.96 -62.96 100.71
N ARG A 399 55.66 -63.31 100.81
CA ARG A 399 54.85 -63.09 102.03
C ARG A 399 54.78 -64.29 102.98
N ARG A 400 55.39 -65.43 102.62
CA ARG A 400 55.46 -66.62 103.51
C ARG A 400 56.76 -66.73 104.29
N TYR A 401 57.71 -65.84 104.04
CA TYR A 401 58.93 -65.68 104.81
C TYR A 401 59.14 -64.20 105.07
N TYR A 402 58.38 -63.62 106.00
CA TYR A 402 58.73 -62.52 106.93
C TYR A 402 57.48 -62.07 107.67
#